data_AF-A0A9P5RRW1-F1
#
_entry.id   AF-A0A9P5RRW1-F1
#
_cell.length_a   1.000
_cell.length_b   1.000
_cell.length_c   1.000
_cell.angle_alpha   90.00
_cell.angle_beta   90.00
_cell.angle_gamma   90.00
#
_symmetry.space_group_name_H-M   'P 1'
#
loop_
_entity.id
_entity.type
_entity.pdbx_description
1 polymer ?
#
loop_
_entity_poly.entity_id
_entity_poly.type
_entity_poly.pdbx_seq_one_letter_code
_entity_poly.pdbx_strand_id
1 'polypeptide(L)'
;MAESGMVGIYRDLLSGERMLQVYLNSGARVWAVDLAEAEGSVVPSLSCHIGGNWVNLPVLTCLELYAGRKRTVIDRDLLTPCSNLIEVSFVDGTLEYKCRDIKSIQPAHLLNLELLDLIGWPSCTFHPETLHSTGRLKNLSITSNAFNNGEDIYSLDHFDNFDDFTDCNYFISPINELYQSYGIQGDSSTTLLMPAAAIIRPKWTWDWYLPHLVLIKLSSEFAFLFQFRMLQGCPALQFLEFEVRTPTSSHTRTITNTDMFTPSLDAIIASSFTKLRMNGSWTFKDPSMAYRFLTRMFPCLESLSAIGWVGLVGSSPIDQSYAQPGQGAALGFEQSVQQGENERAEFSQQGEGGQHLDYLLT
;
A
#
# COMPACT_ATOMS: atom_id res chain seq x y z
N MET A 1 18.50 -15.25 -34.69
CA MET A 1 19.47 -14.57 -33.80
C MET A 1 18.92 -13.18 -33.57
N ALA A 2 18.36 -12.90 -32.38
CA ALA A 2 17.93 -11.56 -32.04
C ALA A 2 19.15 -10.84 -31.46
N GLU A 3 19.65 -9.82 -32.17
CA GLU A 3 20.69 -8.93 -31.65
C GLU A 3 20.13 -8.24 -30.39
N SER A 4 20.83 -8.39 -29.27
CA SER A 4 20.61 -7.57 -28.08
C SER A 4 21.00 -6.14 -28.45
N GLY A 5 20.01 -5.35 -28.85
CA GLY A 5 20.17 -3.92 -29.09
C GLY A 5 20.18 -3.20 -27.74
N MET A 6 21.28 -2.53 -27.41
CA MET A 6 21.35 -1.60 -26.28
C MET A 6 20.40 -0.43 -26.57
N VAL A 7 19.27 -0.33 -25.88
CA VAL A 7 18.34 0.81 -26.03
C VAL A 7 18.59 1.77 -24.87
N GLY A 8 19.41 2.78 -25.16
CA GLY A 8 19.57 3.98 -24.34
C GLY A 8 20.59 3.85 -23.21
N ILE A 9 21.69 4.62 -23.33
CA ILE A 9 22.56 4.97 -22.21
C ILE A 9 21.95 6.21 -21.56
N TYR A 10 21.45 6.10 -20.33
CA TYR A 10 21.06 7.27 -19.55
C TYR A 10 22.29 7.84 -18.85
N ARG A 11 22.58 9.10 -19.14
CA ARG A 11 23.66 9.87 -18.51
C ARG A 11 23.06 10.73 -17.42
N ASP A 12 23.43 10.48 -16.17
CA ASP A 12 23.21 11.44 -15.10
C ASP A 12 23.97 12.73 -15.44
N LEU A 13 23.22 13.80 -15.73
CA LEU A 13 23.76 15.08 -16.21
C LEU A 13 24.47 15.88 -15.11
N LEU A 14 24.40 15.44 -13.84
CA LEU A 14 24.91 16.21 -12.71
C LEU A 14 26.08 15.56 -11.95
N SER A 15 26.25 14.24 -12.00
CA SER A 15 27.26 13.55 -11.16
C SER A 15 28.47 12.99 -11.91
N GLY A 16 28.46 12.93 -13.24
CA GLY A 16 29.59 12.43 -14.03
C GLY A 16 29.87 10.92 -13.92
N GLU A 17 29.27 10.20 -12.98
CA GLU A 17 29.53 8.77 -12.77
C GLU A 17 28.29 8.02 -12.28
N ARG A 18 27.38 7.66 -13.19
CA ARG A 18 26.60 6.40 -13.11
C ARG A 18 25.71 6.17 -14.33
N MET A 19 25.63 4.90 -14.71
CA MET A 19 24.88 4.42 -15.85
C MET A 19 23.71 3.61 -15.32
N LEU A 20 22.47 4.05 -15.58
CA LEU A 20 21.31 3.19 -15.45
C LEU A 20 21.43 2.12 -16.54
N GLN A 21 21.69 0.88 -16.16
CA GLN A 21 21.87 -0.19 -17.14
C GLN A 21 20.50 -0.75 -17.49
N VAL A 22 20.01 -0.35 -18.67
CA VAL A 22 18.76 -0.82 -19.26
C VAL A 22 19.06 -2.11 -20.01
N TYR A 23 18.71 -3.27 -19.45
CA TYR A 23 18.89 -4.55 -20.12
C TYR A 23 17.66 -4.90 -20.96
N LEU A 24 17.84 -5.02 -22.27
CA LEU A 24 16.89 -5.68 -23.15
C LEU A 24 17.32 -7.14 -23.32
N ASN A 25 16.64 -8.05 -22.63
CA ASN A 25 16.83 -9.48 -22.85
C ASN A 25 15.96 -9.96 -24.03
N SER A 26 16.36 -11.06 -24.68
CA SER A 26 15.54 -11.72 -25.70
C SER A 26 14.20 -12.11 -25.08
N GLY A 27 13.14 -11.39 -25.43
CA GLY A 27 11.84 -11.49 -24.76
C GLY A 27 11.13 -10.16 -24.48
N ALA A 28 11.69 -9.03 -24.94
CA ALA A 28 11.09 -7.69 -24.79
C ALA A 28 10.81 -7.31 -23.33
N ARG A 29 11.80 -7.58 -22.47
CA ARG A 29 11.84 -7.15 -21.08
C ARG A 29 12.85 -6.03 -20.94
N VAL A 30 12.49 -4.97 -20.22
CA VAL A 30 13.40 -3.90 -19.83
C VAL A 30 13.61 -3.95 -18.32
N TRP A 31 14.88 -4.03 -17.92
CA TRP A 31 15.32 -3.95 -16.53
C TRP A 31 16.17 -2.72 -16.37
N ALA A 32 15.82 -1.85 -15.44
CA ALA A 32 16.67 -0.73 -15.06
C ALA A 32 17.03 -0.86 -13.58
N VAL A 33 18.30 -1.11 -13.29
CA VAL A 33 18.81 -1.28 -11.92
C VAL A 33 19.88 -0.23 -11.65
N ASP A 34 19.68 0.54 -10.59
CA ASP A 34 20.72 1.40 -10.02
C ASP A 34 21.42 0.62 -8.90
N LEU A 35 22.66 0.20 -9.13
CA LEU A 35 23.44 -0.53 -8.13
C LEU A 35 23.85 0.44 -7.01
N ALA A 36 23.44 0.12 -5.78
CA ALA A 36 23.68 0.96 -4.61
C ALA A 36 25.17 1.17 -4.32
N GLU A 37 25.51 2.35 -3.78
CA GLU A 37 26.85 2.61 -3.20
C GLU A 37 27.09 1.74 -1.96
N ALA A 38 28.37 1.50 -1.67
CA ALA A 38 28.81 0.87 -0.43
C ALA A 38 28.23 1.57 0.81
N GLU A 39 27.79 0.77 1.78
CA GLU A 39 27.11 1.22 2.98
C GLU A 39 27.97 2.20 3.80
N GLY A 40 27.43 3.39 4.13
CA GLY A 40 28.06 4.30 5.10
C GLY A 40 27.89 5.81 4.82
N SER A 41 27.39 6.20 3.64
CA SER A 41 27.24 7.61 3.26
C SER A 41 25.81 8.13 3.48
N VAL A 42 25.63 9.10 4.38
CA VAL A 42 24.34 9.79 4.68
C VAL A 42 24.06 10.93 3.69
N VAL A 43 24.39 10.73 2.40
CA VAL A 43 24.12 11.73 1.37
C VAL A 43 22.61 11.75 1.10
N PRO A 44 21.96 12.93 1.00
CA PRO A 44 20.54 13.03 0.68
C PRO A 44 20.19 12.19 -0.55
N SER A 45 19.10 11.42 -0.45
CA SER A 45 18.69 10.45 -1.46
C SER A 45 18.64 11.11 -2.85
N LEU A 46 19.59 10.77 -3.72
CA LEU A 46 19.57 11.21 -5.11
C LEU A 46 18.31 10.69 -5.79
N SER A 47 17.66 11.53 -6.61
CA SER A 47 16.53 11.11 -7.45
C SER A 47 17.03 10.47 -8.75
N CYS A 48 16.44 9.34 -9.13
CA CYS A 48 16.67 8.68 -10.40
C CYS A 48 15.53 9.02 -11.36
N HIS A 49 15.81 9.79 -12.42
CA HIS A 49 14.82 10.19 -13.41
C HIS A 49 14.76 9.18 -14.55
N ILE A 50 13.60 8.58 -14.80
CA ILE A 50 13.41 7.51 -15.80
C ILE A 50 12.24 7.87 -16.72
N GLY A 51 12.38 7.68 -18.04
CA GLY A 51 11.25 7.80 -18.98
C GLY A 51 11.34 8.96 -19.99
N GLY A 52 12.25 9.91 -19.78
CA GLY A 52 12.37 11.07 -20.67
C GLY A 52 12.73 10.67 -22.11
N ASN A 53 11.93 11.13 -23.07
CA ASN A 53 12.09 10.85 -24.51
C ASN A 53 12.09 9.36 -24.88
N TRP A 54 11.33 8.53 -24.17
CA TRP A 54 11.13 7.14 -24.58
C TRP A 54 10.50 7.06 -25.96
N VAL A 55 11.12 6.28 -26.84
CA VAL A 55 10.55 5.95 -28.15
C VAL A 55 9.37 5.00 -27.97
N ASN A 56 8.52 4.89 -28.99
CA ASN A 56 7.48 3.86 -28.98
C ASN A 56 8.11 2.47 -28.85
N LEU A 57 7.73 1.74 -27.81
CA LEU A 57 8.20 0.37 -27.53
C LEU A 57 7.03 -0.61 -27.68
N PRO A 58 6.46 -0.79 -28.89
CA PRO A 58 5.24 -1.56 -29.07
C PRO A 58 5.42 -3.06 -28.81
N VAL A 59 6.65 -3.57 -28.77
CA VAL A 59 6.92 -4.99 -28.46
C VAL A 59 7.17 -5.23 -26.98
N LEU A 60 7.29 -4.18 -26.15
CA LEU A 60 7.61 -4.29 -24.73
C LEU A 60 6.43 -4.92 -23.98
N THR A 61 6.68 -6.04 -23.32
CA THR A 61 5.68 -6.80 -22.56
C THR A 61 5.92 -6.76 -21.06
N CYS A 62 7.14 -6.45 -20.62
CA CYS A 62 7.49 -6.42 -19.21
C CYS A 62 8.44 -5.23 -18.95
N LEU A 63 8.07 -4.42 -17.96
CA LEU A 63 8.84 -3.24 -17.56
C LEU A 63 9.07 -3.28 -16.05
N GLU A 64 10.34 -3.45 -15.68
CA GLU A 64 10.77 -3.49 -14.29
C GLU A 64 11.77 -2.37 -14.02
N LEU A 65 11.43 -1.48 -13.08
CA LEU A 65 12.29 -0.38 -12.63
C LEU A 65 12.59 -0.57 -11.14
N TYR A 66 13.87 -0.72 -10.81
CA TYR A 66 14.32 -0.85 -9.44
C TYR A 66 15.36 0.22 -9.12
N ALA A 67 15.01 1.14 -8.23
CA ALA A 67 15.90 2.24 -7.84
C ALA A 67 16.48 2.09 -6.42
N GLY A 68 16.55 0.88 -5.87
CA GLY A 68 17.25 0.63 -4.59
C GLY A 68 16.82 1.60 -3.49
N ARG A 69 17.77 2.34 -2.89
CA ARG A 69 17.49 3.38 -1.86
C ARG A 69 17.21 4.78 -2.42
N LYS A 70 17.13 4.95 -3.74
CA LYS A 70 16.92 6.23 -4.42
C LYS A 70 15.45 6.45 -4.71
N ARG A 71 15.06 7.71 -4.81
CA ARG A 71 13.70 8.09 -5.24
C ARG A 71 13.58 7.98 -6.75
N THR A 72 12.63 7.20 -7.25
CA THR A 72 12.36 7.09 -8.69
C THR A 72 11.42 8.22 -9.12
N VAL A 73 11.87 9.06 -10.04
CA VAL A 73 11.04 10.07 -10.69
C VAL A 73 10.72 9.58 -12.09
N ILE A 74 9.51 9.03 -12.24
CA ILE A 74 9.00 8.51 -13.51
C ILE A 74 8.49 9.67 -14.37
N ASP A 75 8.91 9.70 -15.64
CA ASP A 75 8.39 10.62 -16.64
C ASP A 75 6.88 10.42 -16.82
N ARG A 76 6.15 11.52 -17.00
CA ARG A 76 4.69 11.49 -17.01
C ARG A 76 4.12 10.62 -18.12
N ASP A 77 4.83 10.50 -19.24
CA ASP A 77 4.37 9.79 -20.41
C ASP A 77 5.02 8.41 -20.56
N LEU A 78 5.76 7.91 -19.55
CA LEU A 78 6.51 6.64 -19.60
C LEU A 78 5.66 5.45 -20.10
N LEU A 79 4.44 5.31 -19.60
CA LEU A 79 3.58 4.15 -19.88
C LEU A 79 2.77 4.29 -21.18
N THR A 80 2.51 5.51 -21.64
CA THR A 80 1.74 5.81 -22.86
C THR A 80 2.27 5.10 -24.13
N PRO A 81 3.58 5.06 -24.41
CA PRO A 81 4.13 4.38 -25.60
C PRO A 81 4.18 2.84 -25.49
N CYS A 82 3.82 2.26 -24.34
CA CYS A 82 4.04 0.85 -24.01
C CYS A 82 2.70 0.08 -23.86
N SER A 83 1.83 0.13 -24.87
CA SER A 83 0.46 -0.43 -24.78
C SER A 83 0.37 -1.96 -24.67
N ASN A 84 1.45 -2.69 -24.95
CA ASN A 84 1.51 -4.15 -24.91
C ASN A 84 2.09 -4.72 -23.61
N LEU A 85 2.26 -3.88 -22.58
CA LEU A 85 2.72 -4.32 -21.26
C LEU A 85 1.74 -5.34 -20.65
N ILE A 86 2.32 -6.42 -20.16
CA ILE A 86 1.69 -7.51 -19.39
C ILE A 86 2.09 -7.38 -17.92
N GLU A 87 3.34 -6.97 -17.66
CA GLU A 87 3.90 -6.85 -16.31
C GLU A 87 4.53 -5.46 -16.15
N VAL A 88 4.17 -4.78 -15.07
CA VAL A 88 4.80 -3.52 -14.64
C VAL A 88 5.17 -3.65 -13.17
N SER A 89 6.46 -3.51 -12.86
CA SER A 89 6.95 -3.42 -11.49
C SER A 89 7.83 -2.19 -11.33
N PHE A 90 7.41 -1.27 -10.48
CA PHE A 90 8.17 -0.08 -10.13
C PHE A 90 8.45 -0.10 -8.64
N VAL A 91 9.72 -0.23 -8.29
CA VAL A 91 10.16 -0.41 -6.91
C VAL A 91 11.23 0.62 -6.57
N ASP A 92 10.99 1.34 -5.49
CA ASP A 92 12.00 2.20 -4.89
C ASP A 92 11.96 2.20 -3.36
N GLY A 93 13.09 2.55 -2.77
CA GLY A 93 13.30 2.59 -1.33
C GLY A 93 13.13 3.98 -0.74
N THR A 94 12.26 4.82 -1.32
CA THR A 94 11.95 6.12 -0.74
C THR A 94 11.30 5.91 0.63
N LEU A 95 11.92 6.45 1.68
CA LEU A 95 11.36 6.43 3.04
C LEU A 95 10.73 7.78 3.40
N GLU A 96 11.25 8.86 2.82
CA GLU A 96 10.80 10.22 3.10
C GLU A 96 9.90 10.75 1.99
N TYR A 97 8.63 10.94 2.34
CA TYR A 97 7.62 11.44 1.43
C TYR A 97 7.26 12.89 1.75
N LYS A 98 7.32 13.74 0.73
CA LYS A 98 6.73 15.08 0.78
C LYS A 98 5.61 15.14 -0.25
N CYS A 99 4.41 15.32 0.24
CA CYS A 99 3.15 15.29 -0.52
C CYS A 99 3.18 16.26 -1.71
N ARG A 100 3.85 17.40 -1.52
CA ARG A 100 4.04 18.46 -2.54
C ARG A 100 4.94 18.06 -3.72
N ASP A 101 5.78 17.03 -3.56
CA ASP A 101 6.71 16.58 -4.60
C ASP A 101 6.05 15.56 -5.54
N ILE A 102 4.87 15.04 -5.18
CA ILE A 102 4.15 14.02 -5.94
C ILE A 102 3.69 14.63 -7.26
N LYS A 103 4.19 14.07 -8.36
CA LYS A 103 3.75 14.40 -9.72
C LYS A 103 3.15 13.15 -10.33
N SER A 104 1.85 13.20 -10.58
CA SER A 104 1.14 12.08 -11.20
C SER A 104 1.66 11.83 -12.61
N ILE A 105 1.87 10.56 -12.94
CA ILE A 105 2.02 10.12 -14.34
C ILE A 105 0.70 10.32 -15.08
N GLN A 106 0.72 10.29 -16.41
CA GLN A 106 -0.53 10.31 -17.17
C GLN A 106 -1.24 8.95 -17.10
N PRO A 107 -2.58 8.93 -17.20
CA PRO A 107 -3.31 7.71 -17.45
C PRO A 107 -2.78 7.02 -18.71
N ALA A 108 -2.51 5.72 -18.61
CA ALA A 108 -2.12 4.90 -19.75
C ALA A 108 -3.20 3.88 -20.09
N HIS A 109 -3.19 3.39 -21.32
CA HIS A 109 -4.12 2.37 -21.79
C HIS A 109 -3.41 1.01 -21.89
N LEU A 110 -3.52 0.20 -20.84
CA LEU A 110 -2.74 -1.03 -20.66
C LEU A 110 -3.65 -2.27 -20.68
N LEU A 111 -4.25 -2.55 -21.83
CA LEU A 111 -5.27 -3.61 -22.01
C LEU A 111 -4.77 -5.02 -21.66
N ASN A 112 -3.46 -5.26 -21.79
CA ASN A 112 -2.85 -6.57 -21.58
C ASN A 112 -2.24 -6.75 -20.19
N LEU A 113 -2.32 -5.74 -19.32
CA LEU A 113 -1.68 -5.78 -18.01
C LEU A 113 -2.30 -6.86 -17.14
N GLU A 114 -1.48 -7.81 -16.69
CA GLU A 114 -1.85 -8.90 -15.79
C GLU A 114 -1.25 -8.72 -14.39
N LEU A 115 -0.09 -8.06 -14.28
CA LEU A 115 0.59 -7.78 -13.01
C LEU A 115 0.98 -6.30 -12.92
N LEU A 116 0.57 -5.65 -11.83
CA LEU A 116 1.00 -4.31 -11.46
C LEU A 116 1.54 -4.31 -10.03
N ASP A 117 2.81 -3.96 -9.88
CA ASP A 117 3.47 -3.83 -8.58
C ASP A 117 4.11 -2.45 -8.45
N LEU A 118 3.67 -1.70 -7.46
CA LEU A 118 4.08 -0.32 -7.22
C LEU A 118 4.52 -0.21 -5.78
N ILE A 119 5.83 -0.08 -5.57
CA ILE A 119 6.45 -0.06 -4.26
C ILE A 119 7.22 1.24 -4.09
N GLY A 120 6.93 1.97 -3.03
CA GLY A 120 7.62 3.22 -2.69
C GLY A 120 7.01 4.43 -3.40
N TRP A 121 7.83 5.35 -3.91
CA TRP A 121 7.37 6.54 -4.63
C TRP A 121 6.43 6.27 -5.82
N PRO A 122 6.64 5.23 -6.64
CA PRO A 122 5.75 4.88 -7.75
C PRO A 122 4.29 4.67 -7.33
N SER A 123 4.04 4.16 -6.12
CA SER A 123 2.69 3.98 -5.58
C SER A 123 1.94 5.31 -5.43
N CYS A 124 2.66 6.39 -5.13
CA CYS A 124 2.11 7.74 -4.95
C CYS A 124 1.96 8.51 -6.26
N THR A 125 2.78 8.22 -7.27
CA THR A 125 2.76 8.92 -8.57
C THR A 125 1.94 8.23 -9.64
N PHE A 126 1.59 6.95 -9.46
CA PHE A 126 0.80 6.21 -10.44
C PHE A 126 -0.61 6.79 -10.59
N HIS A 127 -1.09 6.87 -11.83
CA HIS A 127 -2.42 7.41 -12.11
C HIS A 127 -3.48 6.30 -12.06
N PRO A 128 -4.44 6.34 -11.12
CA PRO A 128 -5.41 5.26 -10.92
C PRO A 128 -6.36 5.07 -12.10
N GLU A 129 -6.63 6.10 -12.91
CA GLU A 129 -7.44 5.94 -14.13
C GLU A 129 -6.91 4.89 -15.11
N THR A 130 -5.60 4.60 -15.08
CA THR A 130 -4.99 3.51 -15.86
C THR A 130 -5.71 2.18 -15.60
N LEU A 131 -6.17 1.95 -14.36
CA LEU A 131 -6.84 0.71 -13.95
C LEU A 131 -8.22 0.49 -14.59
N HIS A 132 -8.87 1.53 -15.14
CA HIS A 132 -10.11 1.33 -15.90
C HIS A 132 -9.89 0.60 -17.22
N SER A 133 -8.66 0.61 -17.75
CA SER A 133 -8.31 -0.10 -18.99
C SER A 133 -7.72 -1.49 -18.77
N THR A 134 -7.35 -1.84 -17.53
CA THR A 134 -6.59 -3.06 -17.23
C THR A 134 -7.51 -4.23 -16.87
N GLY A 135 -8.47 -4.55 -17.73
CA GLY A 135 -9.48 -5.58 -17.44
C GLY A 135 -8.90 -6.98 -17.21
N ARG A 136 -7.66 -7.24 -17.65
CA ARG A 136 -6.92 -8.50 -17.49
C ARG A 136 -6.08 -8.60 -16.23
N LEU A 137 -6.07 -7.56 -15.38
CA LEU A 137 -5.23 -7.50 -14.20
C LEU A 137 -5.60 -8.63 -13.22
N LYS A 138 -4.60 -9.43 -12.84
CA LYS A 138 -4.72 -10.55 -11.89
C LYS A 138 -4.13 -10.19 -10.53
N ASN A 139 -3.03 -9.45 -10.53
CA ASN A 139 -2.29 -9.10 -9.33
C ASN A 139 -2.10 -7.58 -9.25
N LEU A 140 -2.57 -6.99 -8.16
CA LEU A 140 -2.37 -5.58 -7.85
C LEU A 140 -1.65 -5.44 -6.51
N SER A 141 -0.48 -4.83 -6.53
CA SER A 141 0.31 -4.50 -5.34
C SER A 141 0.62 -3.01 -5.34
N ILE A 142 0.19 -2.31 -4.29
CA ILE A 142 0.45 -0.87 -4.10
C ILE A 142 0.92 -0.68 -2.67
N THR A 143 2.23 -0.54 -2.49
CA THR A 143 2.85 -0.47 -1.16
C THR A 143 3.81 0.71 -1.03
N SER A 144 3.96 1.25 0.18
CA SER A 144 4.82 2.41 0.44
C SER A 144 6.20 2.02 1.00
N ASN A 145 6.43 0.74 1.30
CA ASN A 145 7.68 0.27 1.89
C ASN A 145 8.31 -0.82 1.01
N ALA A 146 9.51 -0.56 0.50
CA ALA A 146 10.33 -1.55 -0.20
C ALA A 146 11.21 -2.38 0.73
N PHE A 147 11.34 -2.01 2.00
CA PHE A 147 12.24 -2.71 2.92
C PHE A 147 11.54 -3.87 3.58
N ASN A 148 11.56 -4.99 2.85
CA ASN A 148 12.13 -6.27 3.30
C ASN A 148 12.79 -6.94 2.09
N ASN A 149 13.71 -6.20 1.46
CA ASN A 149 14.57 -6.72 0.40
C ASN A 149 15.61 -7.62 1.04
N GLY A 150 15.46 -8.92 0.81
CA GLY A 150 16.42 -9.92 1.24
C GLY A 150 16.13 -11.22 0.51
N GLU A 151 15.24 -12.06 1.04
CA GLU A 151 15.17 -13.46 0.57
C GLU A 151 13.75 -14.04 0.44
N ASP A 152 12.68 -13.37 0.91
CA ASP A 152 11.38 -14.04 1.09
C ASP A 152 10.18 -13.51 0.26
N ILE A 153 10.37 -12.64 -0.74
CA ILE A 153 9.24 -12.17 -1.57
C ILE A 153 8.56 -13.31 -2.35
N TYR A 154 9.26 -14.42 -2.61
CA TYR A 154 8.71 -15.58 -3.32
C TYR A 154 8.27 -16.74 -2.41
N SER A 155 8.46 -16.66 -1.09
CA SER A 155 8.05 -17.73 -0.19
C SER A 155 6.59 -17.54 0.20
N LEU A 156 5.68 -18.06 -0.63
CA LEU A 156 4.25 -18.15 -0.33
C LEU A 156 3.95 -19.10 0.85
N ASP A 157 4.97 -19.75 1.42
CA ASP A 157 4.84 -20.75 2.48
C ASP A 157 5.40 -20.27 3.84
N HIS A 158 5.98 -19.07 3.94
CA HIS A 158 6.56 -18.55 5.19
C HIS A 158 5.62 -17.62 5.97
N PHE A 159 4.33 -17.99 6.02
CA PHE A 159 3.29 -17.17 6.66
C PHE A 159 3.26 -17.25 8.19
N ASP A 160 4.02 -18.17 8.83
CA ASP A 160 3.78 -18.52 10.24
C ASP A 160 4.82 -17.97 11.24
N ASN A 161 5.91 -17.32 10.80
CA ASN A 161 6.95 -16.78 11.70
C ASN A 161 6.84 -15.26 11.85
N PHE A 162 5.89 -14.79 12.67
CA PHE A 162 5.47 -13.38 12.75
C PHE A 162 6.03 -12.54 13.92
N ASP A 163 6.82 -13.12 14.81
CA ASP A 163 7.11 -12.49 16.12
C ASP A 163 8.20 -11.40 16.13
N ASP A 164 8.89 -11.08 15.02
CA ASP A 164 10.04 -10.15 15.03
C ASP A 164 9.90 -8.89 14.14
N PHE A 165 8.69 -8.56 13.69
CA PHE A 165 8.45 -7.38 12.82
C PHE A 165 8.19 -6.09 13.61
N THR A 166 9.21 -5.55 14.30
CA THR A 166 9.15 -4.22 14.93
C THR A 166 9.40 -3.04 13.98
N ASP A 167 9.88 -3.27 12.75
CA ASP A 167 10.36 -2.19 11.87
C ASP A 167 9.42 -1.88 10.69
N CYS A 168 8.11 -1.91 10.91
CA CYS A 168 7.15 -1.50 9.88
C CYS A 168 7.06 0.03 9.77
N ASN A 169 7.93 0.60 8.94
CA ASN A 169 7.99 2.04 8.65
C ASN A 169 7.00 2.50 7.57
N TYR A 170 5.72 2.10 7.68
CA TYR A 170 4.70 2.63 6.76
C TYR A 170 4.31 4.05 7.17
N PHE A 171 4.35 4.96 6.20
CA PHE A 171 4.00 6.37 6.41
C PHE A 171 2.61 6.66 5.86
N ILE A 172 1.65 6.90 6.75
CA ILE A 172 0.32 7.43 6.41
C ILE A 172 0.33 8.93 6.73
N SER A 173 0.08 9.78 5.74
CA SER A 173 -0.07 11.23 5.97
C SER A 173 -1.13 11.51 7.04
N PRO A 174 -1.04 12.63 7.78
CA PRO A 174 -2.11 13.07 8.67
C PRO A 174 -3.48 13.07 7.96
N ILE A 175 -4.53 12.60 8.65
CA ILE A 175 -5.87 12.37 8.05
C ILE A 175 -6.43 13.62 7.36
N ASN A 176 -6.19 14.80 7.94
CA ASN A 176 -6.61 16.08 7.36
C ASN A 176 -5.90 16.37 6.03
N GLU A 177 -4.60 16.15 5.94
CA GLU A 177 -3.84 16.31 4.70
C GLU A 177 -4.27 15.28 3.65
N LEU A 178 -4.54 14.05 4.10
CA LEU A 178 -5.01 12.97 3.25
C LEU A 178 -6.35 13.37 2.58
N TYR A 179 -7.37 13.69 3.37
CA TYR A 179 -8.67 14.08 2.83
C TYR A 179 -8.63 15.35 1.97
N GLN A 180 -7.83 16.34 2.35
CA GLN A 180 -7.62 17.54 1.52
C GLN A 180 -7.02 17.19 0.16
N SER A 181 -6.00 16.33 0.12
CA SER A 181 -5.33 15.93 -1.13
C SER A 181 -6.26 15.17 -2.08
N TYR A 182 -7.27 14.48 -1.55
CA TYR A 182 -8.26 13.72 -2.32
C TYR A 182 -9.53 14.51 -2.63
N GLY A 183 -9.60 15.79 -2.23
CA GLY A 183 -10.80 16.62 -2.36
C GLY A 183 -12.00 16.02 -1.63
N ILE A 184 -11.77 15.25 -0.56
CA ILE A 184 -12.82 14.72 0.31
C ILE A 184 -13.18 15.87 1.25
N GLN A 185 -14.27 16.57 0.94
CA GLN A 185 -14.83 17.57 1.83
C GLN A 185 -15.30 16.84 3.09
N GLY A 186 -14.57 17.01 4.20
CA GLY A 186 -15.14 16.68 5.49
C GLY A 186 -16.38 17.54 5.73
N ASP A 187 -17.39 17.01 6.41
CA ASP A 187 -18.66 17.71 6.69
C ASP A 187 -18.50 19.05 7.45
N SER A 188 -17.27 19.39 7.86
CA SER A 188 -16.88 20.66 8.46
C SER A 188 -16.75 21.76 7.38
N SER A 189 -17.89 22.16 6.82
CA SER A 189 -18.04 23.28 5.89
C SER A 189 -17.62 24.60 6.55
N THR A 190 -16.34 24.96 6.42
CA THR A 190 -15.87 26.31 6.79
C THR A 190 -15.20 26.94 5.58
N THR A 191 -15.97 27.81 4.93
CA THR A 191 -15.60 28.60 3.76
C THR A 191 -14.48 29.59 4.12
N LEU A 192 -13.21 29.22 3.98
CA LEU A 192 -12.09 30.12 4.22
C LEU A 192 -11.07 30.07 3.06
N LEU A 193 -10.88 31.25 2.47
CA LEU A 193 -9.76 31.75 1.66
C LEU A 193 -8.68 30.71 1.34
N MET A 194 -8.64 30.26 0.08
CA MET A 194 -7.67 29.29 -0.46
C MET A 194 -6.22 29.63 -0.06
N PRO A 195 -5.62 28.90 0.90
CA PRO A 195 -4.25 29.15 1.31
C PRO A 195 -3.31 28.07 0.74
N ALA A 196 -2.13 28.50 0.31
CA ALA A 196 -0.99 27.68 -0.11
C ALA A 196 -1.23 26.72 -1.30
N ALA A 197 -0.16 26.41 -2.02
CA ALA A 197 -0.20 25.57 -3.22
C ALA A 197 -0.96 24.27 -2.95
N ALA A 198 -2.06 24.05 -3.69
CA ALA A 198 -2.87 22.84 -3.55
C ALA A 198 -1.99 21.60 -3.76
N ILE A 199 -2.03 20.69 -2.80
CA ILE A 199 -1.37 19.39 -2.91
C ILE A 199 -2.17 18.60 -3.96
N ILE A 200 -1.59 18.40 -5.15
CA ILE A 200 -2.23 17.64 -6.22
C ILE A 200 -1.71 16.20 -6.16
N ARG A 201 -2.52 15.29 -5.63
CA ARG A 201 -2.27 13.84 -5.66
C ARG A 201 -3.23 13.13 -6.61
N PRO A 202 -2.84 11.99 -7.21
CA PRO A 202 -3.78 11.16 -7.93
C PRO A 202 -4.88 10.67 -6.99
N LYS A 203 -6.15 10.79 -7.39
CA LYS A 203 -7.28 10.38 -6.55
C LYS A 203 -7.67 8.93 -6.79
N TRP A 204 -7.51 8.09 -5.76
CA TRP A 204 -7.94 6.69 -5.78
C TRP A 204 -9.47 6.60 -5.57
N THR A 205 -10.19 6.23 -6.63
CA THR A 205 -11.67 6.20 -6.68
C THR A 205 -12.27 4.84 -6.31
N TRP A 206 -11.48 3.77 -6.43
CA TRP A 206 -11.86 2.38 -6.10
C TRP A 206 -13.14 1.89 -6.79
N ASP A 207 -13.48 2.45 -7.94
CA ASP A 207 -14.66 2.15 -8.74
C ASP A 207 -14.31 1.31 -9.98
N TRP A 208 -13.20 0.58 -9.92
CA TRP A 208 -12.71 -0.22 -11.04
C TRP A 208 -13.48 -1.52 -11.17
N TYR A 209 -13.61 -1.98 -12.40
CA TYR A 209 -14.13 -3.29 -12.75
C TYR A 209 -12.97 -4.17 -13.23
N LEU A 210 -12.49 -5.04 -12.35
CA LEU A 210 -11.31 -5.89 -12.56
C LEU A 210 -11.71 -7.37 -12.39
N PRO A 211 -12.41 -7.95 -13.38
CA PRO A 211 -13.07 -9.25 -13.24
C PRO A 211 -12.12 -10.42 -13.04
N HIS A 212 -10.85 -10.27 -13.41
CA HIS A 212 -9.81 -11.30 -13.31
C HIS A 212 -8.86 -11.09 -12.12
N LEU A 213 -9.10 -10.08 -11.29
CA LEU A 213 -8.23 -9.76 -10.17
C LEU A 213 -8.36 -10.83 -9.08
N VAL A 214 -7.26 -11.50 -8.77
CA VAL A 214 -7.18 -12.60 -7.80
C VAL A 214 -6.57 -12.13 -6.49
N LEU A 215 -5.62 -11.20 -6.56
CA LEU A 215 -4.82 -10.75 -5.43
C LEU A 215 -4.73 -9.23 -5.39
N ILE A 216 -5.02 -8.66 -4.22
CA ILE A 216 -4.77 -7.27 -3.87
C ILE A 216 -3.87 -7.21 -2.64
N LYS A 217 -2.76 -6.47 -2.75
CA LYS A 217 -1.89 -6.10 -1.63
C LYS A 217 -1.80 -4.59 -1.53
N LEU A 218 -2.31 -4.01 -0.45
CA LEU A 218 -2.20 -2.58 -0.19
C LEU A 218 -1.53 -2.35 1.16
N SER A 219 -0.72 -1.30 1.26
CA SER A 219 -0.19 -0.85 2.54
C SER A 219 -0.42 0.65 2.74
N SER A 220 -0.18 1.14 3.95
CA SER A 220 -0.16 2.56 4.27
C SER A 220 -1.48 3.27 3.88
N GLU A 221 -1.40 4.44 3.26
CA GLU A 221 -2.56 5.25 2.90
C GLU A 221 -3.52 4.56 1.92
N PHE A 222 -3.01 3.67 1.06
CA PHE A 222 -3.83 2.93 0.11
C PHE A 222 -4.72 1.90 0.83
N ALA A 223 -4.15 1.17 1.79
CA ALA A 223 -4.91 0.27 2.65
C ALA A 223 -5.87 1.02 3.57
N PHE A 224 -5.44 2.17 4.11
CA PHE A 224 -6.25 3.03 4.95
C PHE A 224 -7.44 3.64 4.21
N LEU A 225 -7.28 4.02 2.93
CA LEU A 225 -8.33 4.62 2.12
C LEU A 225 -9.15 3.62 1.30
N PHE A 226 -8.80 2.34 1.32
CA PHE A 226 -9.43 1.33 0.49
C PHE A 226 -10.94 1.27 0.70
N GLN A 227 -11.72 1.34 -0.38
CA GLN A 227 -13.17 1.23 -0.29
C GLN A 227 -13.64 -0.16 -0.71
N PHE A 228 -14.18 -0.90 0.23
CA PHE A 228 -14.65 -2.27 0.07
C PHE A 228 -15.72 -2.48 -1.01
N ARG A 229 -16.44 -1.43 -1.44
CA ARG A 229 -17.36 -1.50 -2.59
C ARG A 229 -16.68 -1.93 -3.88
N MET A 230 -15.36 -1.68 -4.00
CA MET A 230 -14.53 -2.13 -5.11
C MET A 230 -14.60 -3.65 -5.34
N LEU A 231 -14.85 -4.43 -4.28
CA LEU A 231 -14.95 -5.88 -4.36
C LEU A 231 -16.09 -6.37 -5.27
N GLN A 232 -17.13 -5.56 -5.48
CA GLN A 232 -18.20 -5.89 -6.42
C GLN A 232 -17.72 -5.96 -7.87
N GLY A 233 -16.67 -5.19 -8.20
CA GLY A 233 -16.01 -5.22 -9.51
C GLY A 233 -14.97 -6.34 -9.65
N CYS A 234 -14.73 -7.13 -8.60
CA CYS A 234 -13.64 -8.11 -8.54
C CYS A 234 -14.15 -9.51 -8.13
N PRO A 235 -15.04 -10.13 -8.92
CA PRO A 235 -15.63 -11.44 -8.61
C PRO A 235 -14.63 -12.59 -8.47
N ALA A 236 -13.42 -12.48 -9.06
CA ALA A 236 -12.38 -13.49 -8.96
C ALA A 236 -11.44 -13.32 -7.76
N LEU A 237 -11.65 -12.30 -6.92
CA LEU A 237 -10.71 -11.98 -5.84
C LEU A 237 -10.72 -13.06 -4.76
N GLN A 238 -9.53 -13.59 -4.48
CA GLN A 238 -9.31 -14.66 -3.49
C GLN A 238 -8.52 -14.18 -2.28
N PHE A 239 -7.57 -13.25 -2.50
CA PHE A 239 -6.66 -12.78 -1.47
C PHE A 239 -6.62 -11.26 -1.36
N LEU A 240 -6.81 -10.74 -0.14
CA LEU A 240 -6.74 -9.33 0.19
C LEU A 240 -5.82 -9.16 1.39
N GLU A 241 -4.82 -8.33 1.21
CA GLU A 241 -3.85 -7.99 2.23
C GLU A 241 -3.82 -6.47 2.42
N PHE A 242 -4.07 -6.06 3.66
CA PHE A 242 -3.99 -4.69 4.12
C PHE A 242 -3.01 -4.57 5.25
N GLU A 243 -2.12 -3.60 5.12
CA GLU A 243 -1.12 -3.26 6.12
C GLU A 243 -1.21 -1.77 6.46
N VAL A 244 -1.80 -1.44 7.61
CA VAL A 244 -1.92 -0.05 8.10
C VAL A 244 -1.10 0.22 9.36
N ARG A 245 -0.22 -0.71 9.77
CA ARG A 245 0.67 -0.48 10.92
C ARG A 245 1.54 0.75 10.66
N THR A 246 1.56 1.68 11.61
CA THR A 246 2.51 2.78 11.65
C THR A 246 3.34 2.67 12.92
N PRO A 247 4.57 3.21 12.97
CA PRO A 247 5.45 3.10 14.15
C PRO A 247 4.79 3.58 15.46
N THR A 248 3.90 4.56 15.37
CA THR A 248 3.22 5.17 16.51
C THR A 248 1.80 4.64 16.73
N SER A 249 1.32 3.74 15.86
CA SER A 249 -0.10 3.31 15.81
C SER A 249 -1.09 4.48 15.82
N SER A 250 -0.68 5.65 15.31
CA SER A 250 -1.48 6.89 15.37
C SER A 250 -2.70 6.89 14.45
N HIS A 251 -2.78 5.95 13.52
CA HIS A 251 -3.82 5.87 12.52
C HIS A 251 -4.67 4.63 12.76
N THR A 252 -5.87 4.84 13.29
CA THR A 252 -6.87 3.78 13.43
C THR A 252 -7.92 3.89 12.33
N ARG A 253 -8.11 2.82 11.56
CA ARG A 253 -9.18 2.74 10.56
C ARG A 253 -10.43 2.13 11.19
N THR A 254 -11.51 2.90 11.21
CA THR A 254 -12.83 2.44 11.66
C THR A 254 -13.64 1.89 10.50
N ILE A 255 -13.97 0.60 10.56
CA ILE A 255 -14.94 -0.04 9.66
C ILE A 255 -16.35 0.36 10.07
N THR A 256 -17.11 0.85 9.10
CA THR A 256 -18.48 1.36 9.25
C THR A 256 -19.45 0.62 8.32
N ASN A 257 -20.75 0.92 8.41
CA ASN A 257 -21.73 0.35 7.47
C ASN A 257 -21.42 0.75 6.02
N THR A 258 -20.82 1.92 5.75
CA THR A 258 -20.49 2.31 4.37
C THR A 258 -19.38 1.45 3.76
N ASP A 259 -18.62 0.73 4.57
CA ASP A 259 -17.63 -0.26 4.10
C ASP A 259 -18.30 -1.60 3.76
N MET A 260 -19.46 -1.92 4.34
CA MET A 260 -20.11 -3.22 4.19
C MET A 260 -21.28 -3.22 3.20
N PHE A 261 -21.83 -2.05 2.91
CA PHE A 261 -23.01 -1.88 2.09
C PHE A 261 -22.74 -0.91 0.94
N THR A 262 -23.40 -1.16 -0.19
CA THR A 262 -23.45 -0.23 -1.31
C THR A 262 -24.26 1.03 -0.96
N PRO A 263 -24.21 2.08 -1.80
CA PRO A 263 -25.13 3.22 -1.66
C PRO A 263 -26.63 2.83 -1.73
N SER A 264 -26.96 1.72 -2.40
CA SER A 264 -28.30 1.14 -2.43
C SER A 264 -28.65 0.29 -1.21
N LEU A 265 -27.75 0.22 -0.21
CA LEU A 265 -27.86 -0.59 1.01
C LEU A 265 -27.80 -2.11 0.76
N ASP A 266 -27.34 -2.54 -0.40
CA ASP A 266 -27.08 -3.94 -0.68
C ASP A 266 -25.80 -4.36 0.02
N ALA A 267 -25.78 -5.56 0.60
CA ALA A 267 -24.57 -6.09 1.21
C ALA A 267 -23.53 -6.37 0.13
N ILE A 268 -22.30 -5.93 0.35
CA ILE A 268 -21.16 -6.36 -0.46
C ILE A 268 -20.87 -7.80 -0.08
N ILE A 269 -20.77 -8.70 -1.07
CA ILE A 269 -20.49 -10.12 -0.86
C ILE A 269 -19.37 -10.52 -1.81
N ALA A 270 -18.22 -10.88 -1.25
CA ALA A 270 -17.07 -11.39 -1.98
C ALA A 270 -17.02 -12.92 -1.82
N SER A 271 -17.81 -13.63 -2.62
CA SER A 271 -18.01 -15.08 -2.48
C SER A 271 -16.79 -15.94 -2.82
N SER A 272 -15.90 -15.43 -3.66
CA SER A 272 -14.68 -16.15 -4.08
C SER A 272 -13.52 -15.97 -3.10
N PHE A 273 -13.73 -15.17 -2.06
CA PHE A 273 -12.69 -14.66 -1.19
C PHE A 273 -12.35 -15.66 -0.08
N THR A 274 -11.10 -16.08 0.00
CA THR A 274 -10.66 -17.17 0.90
C THR A 274 -9.62 -16.73 1.92
N LYS A 275 -8.85 -15.66 1.67
CA LYS A 275 -7.75 -15.24 2.56
C LYS A 275 -7.82 -13.76 2.86
N LEU A 276 -7.98 -13.39 4.13
CA LEU A 276 -7.95 -12.00 4.60
C LEU A 276 -6.74 -11.77 5.50
N ARG A 277 -5.95 -10.75 5.17
CA ARG A 277 -4.91 -10.23 6.07
C ARG A 277 -5.14 -8.74 6.30
N MET A 278 -5.34 -8.36 7.55
CA MET A 278 -5.60 -6.98 7.97
C MET A 278 -4.73 -6.68 9.19
N ASN A 279 -3.54 -6.16 8.94
CA ASN A 279 -2.61 -5.79 10.00
C ASN A 279 -2.70 -4.30 10.30
N GLY A 280 -2.52 -3.96 11.57
CA GLY A 280 -2.54 -2.59 12.07
C GLY A 280 -3.82 -2.24 12.83
N SER A 281 -3.95 -0.97 13.16
CA SER A 281 -5.04 -0.49 14.02
C SER A 281 -6.37 -0.44 13.25
N TRP A 282 -7.09 -1.55 13.22
CA TRP A 282 -8.46 -1.65 12.71
C TRP A 282 -9.45 -1.64 13.86
N THR A 283 -10.56 -0.93 13.74
CA THR A 283 -11.65 -1.01 14.71
C THR A 283 -13.00 -1.04 14.01
N PHE A 284 -14.03 -1.48 14.70
CA PHE A 284 -15.39 -1.52 14.19
C PHE A 284 -16.23 -0.52 14.95
N LYS A 285 -17.05 0.25 14.24
CA LYS A 285 -17.95 1.23 14.87
C LYS A 285 -18.86 0.60 15.93
N ASP A 286 -19.28 -0.64 15.69
CA ASP A 286 -19.99 -1.49 16.65
C ASP A 286 -19.30 -2.87 16.64
N PRO A 287 -18.94 -3.44 17.81
CA PRO A 287 -18.37 -4.79 17.89
C PRO A 287 -19.16 -5.86 17.14
N SER A 288 -20.50 -5.75 17.06
CA SER A 288 -21.34 -6.71 16.34
C SER A 288 -21.10 -6.71 14.82
N MET A 289 -20.53 -5.63 14.28
CA MET A 289 -20.19 -5.52 12.87
C MET A 289 -19.01 -6.41 12.49
N ALA A 290 -18.07 -6.69 13.39
CA ALA A 290 -16.94 -7.55 13.09
C ALA A 290 -17.40 -8.92 12.62
N TYR A 291 -18.39 -9.50 13.33
CA TYR A 291 -19.01 -10.76 12.94
C TYR A 291 -19.64 -10.69 11.55
N ARG A 292 -20.44 -9.64 11.28
CA ARG A 292 -21.11 -9.47 9.98
C ARG A 292 -20.11 -9.22 8.86
N PHE A 293 -19.07 -8.45 9.12
CA PHE A 293 -17.98 -8.20 8.18
C PHE A 293 -17.31 -9.52 7.78
N LEU A 294 -16.93 -10.36 8.75
CA LEU A 294 -16.28 -11.63 8.44
C LEU A 294 -17.23 -12.65 7.79
N THR A 295 -18.43 -12.83 8.33
CA THR A 295 -19.31 -13.94 7.91
C THR A 295 -20.22 -13.62 6.72
N ARG A 296 -20.66 -12.36 6.58
CA ARG A 296 -21.60 -11.97 5.52
C ARG A 296 -20.86 -11.44 4.30
N MET A 297 -19.81 -10.65 4.50
CA MET A 297 -19.04 -10.09 3.40
C MET A 297 -18.11 -11.13 2.76
N PHE A 298 -17.53 -12.02 3.58
CA PHE A 298 -16.57 -13.05 3.17
C PHE A 298 -17.05 -14.45 3.56
N PRO A 299 -18.16 -14.96 2.98
CA PRO A 299 -18.78 -16.21 3.41
C PRO A 299 -17.89 -17.45 3.22
N CYS A 300 -16.86 -17.36 2.38
CA CYS A 300 -15.91 -18.43 2.08
C CYS A 300 -14.51 -18.18 2.68
N LEU A 301 -14.41 -17.31 3.70
CA LEU A 301 -13.13 -16.96 4.30
C LEU A 301 -12.51 -18.16 5.03
N GLU A 302 -11.41 -18.70 4.51
CA GLU A 302 -10.68 -19.85 5.05
C GLU A 302 -9.56 -19.45 6.02
N SER A 303 -8.91 -18.32 5.77
CA SER A 303 -7.76 -17.84 6.53
C SER A 303 -7.93 -16.37 6.91
N LEU A 304 -7.73 -16.05 8.18
CA LEU A 304 -7.81 -14.69 8.72
C LEU A 304 -6.56 -14.35 9.54
N SER A 305 -5.85 -13.30 9.14
CA SER A 305 -4.84 -12.63 9.97
C SER A 305 -5.35 -11.24 10.36
N ALA A 306 -5.58 -11.03 11.65
CA ALA A 306 -6.20 -9.82 12.22
C ALA A 306 -5.29 -9.14 13.25
N ILE A 307 -4.01 -8.97 12.92
CA ILE A 307 -2.99 -8.47 13.85
C ILE A 307 -3.20 -6.97 14.12
N GLY A 308 -3.31 -6.58 15.39
CA GLY A 308 -3.43 -5.18 15.81
C GLY A 308 -4.86 -4.62 15.81
N TRP A 309 -5.90 -5.45 15.65
CA TRP A 309 -7.29 -5.00 15.75
C TRP A 309 -7.61 -4.49 17.16
N VAL A 310 -8.35 -3.39 17.25
CA VAL A 310 -8.68 -2.68 18.48
C VAL A 310 -10.18 -2.78 18.78
N GLY A 311 -10.51 -3.02 20.06
CA GLY A 311 -11.90 -3.01 20.53
C GLY A 311 -12.65 -4.33 20.35
N LEU A 312 -11.99 -5.37 19.83
CA LEU A 312 -12.46 -6.75 19.95
C LEU A 312 -12.13 -7.29 21.35
N VAL A 313 -12.60 -6.61 22.40
CA VAL A 313 -12.50 -7.16 23.75
C VAL A 313 -13.55 -8.26 23.80
N GLY A 314 -13.06 -9.51 23.81
CA GLY A 314 -13.92 -10.68 23.91
C GLY A 314 -14.91 -10.51 25.05
N SER A 315 -16.19 -10.42 24.72
CA SER A 315 -17.23 -10.77 25.67
C SER A 315 -17.10 -12.27 25.94
N SER A 316 -16.25 -12.61 26.92
CA SER A 316 -15.95 -13.98 27.34
C SER A 316 -15.22 -14.81 26.25
N PRO A 317 -14.43 -15.84 26.61
CA PRO A 317 -13.98 -16.82 25.62
C PRO A 317 -15.24 -17.33 24.95
N ILE A 318 -15.31 -17.18 23.62
CA ILE A 318 -16.27 -17.91 22.82
C ILE A 318 -16.04 -19.37 23.18
N ASP A 319 -17.04 -19.90 23.89
CA ASP A 319 -17.21 -21.30 24.19
C ASP A 319 -16.85 -22.08 22.92
N GLN A 320 -15.80 -22.91 23.01
CA GLN A 320 -15.30 -23.77 21.93
C GLN A 320 -16.33 -24.86 21.54
N SER A 321 -17.62 -24.64 21.80
CA SER A 321 -18.71 -25.61 21.70
C SER A 321 -19.64 -25.41 20.50
N TYR A 322 -19.39 -24.43 19.63
CA TYR A 322 -20.01 -24.41 18.29
C TYR A 322 -19.18 -25.20 17.27
N ALA A 323 -18.97 -26.49 17.57
CA ALA A 323 -18.51 -27.50 16.62
C ALA A 323 -19.36 -28.77 16.79
N GLN A 324 -20.59 -28.74 16.25
CA GLN A 324 -21.29 -29.97 15.89
C GLN A 324 -20.89 -30.33 14.45
N PRO A 325 -20.38 -31.55 14.19
CA PRO A 325 -19.91 -31.95 12.88
C PRO A 325 -21.10 -32.23 11.95
N GLY A 326 -21.27 -31.35 10.96
CA GLY A 326 -22.28 -31.51 9.91
C GLY A 326 -21.99 -30.64 8.68
N GLN A 327 -21.03 -31.09 7.86
CA GLN A 327 -20.78 -30.69 6.46
C GLN A 327 -20.72 -29.17 6.17
N GLY A 328 -19.51 -28.61 6.31
CA GLY A 328 -19.12 -27.29 5.81
C GLY A 328 -17.77 -26.92 6.41
N ALA A 329 -16.82 -26.44 5.60
CA ALA A 329 -15.40 -26.31 5.92
C ALA A 329 -15.10 -25.78 7.34
N ALA A 330 -14.28 -26.53 8.09
CA ALA A 330 -13.82 -26.14 9.42
C ALA A 330 -12.78 -25.02 9.29
N LEU A 331 -13.11 -23.83 9.81
CA LEU A 331 -12.17 -22.74 9.97
C LEU A 331 -11.36 -22.99 11.25
N GLY A 332 -10.10 -23.39 11.07
CA GLY A 332 -9.10 -23.33 12.13
C GLY A 332 -8.75 -21.86 12.35
N PHE A 333 -9.36 -21.22 13.35
CA PHE A 333 -8.95 -19.89 13.77
C PHE A 333 -7.75 -20.02 14.71
N GLU A 334 -6.54 -19.80 14.20
CA GLU A 334 -5.40 -19.48 15.06
C GLU A 334 -5.50 -18.02 15.47
N GLN A 335 -6.09 -17.79 16.64
CA GLN A 335 -6.13 -16.49 17.29
C GLN A 335 -4.88 -16.32 18.17
N SER A 336 -3.83 -15.71 17.62
CA SER A 336 -2.70 -15.17 18.40
C SER A 336 -3.15 -13.87 19.10
N VAL A 337 -3.97 -13.98 20.15
CA VAL A 337 -4.42 -12.82 20.93
C VAL A 337 -3.33 -12.46 21.95
N GLN A 338 -2.50 -11.47 21.62
CA GLN A 338 -1.58 -10.87 22.58
C GLN A 338 -2.33 -9.79 23.39
N GLN A 339 -2.57 -10.06 24.68
CA GLN A 339 -2.91 -9.02 25.65
C GLN A 339 -1.63 -8.24 25.98
N GLY A 340 -1.51 -7.01 25.48
CA GLY A 340 -0.48 -6.08 25.93
C GLY A 340 -0.79 -5.60 27.35
N GLU A 341 -0.12 -6.17 28.35
CA GLU A 341 -0.07 -5.61 29.70
C GLU A 341 0.71 -4.29 29.66
N ASN A 342 0.01 -3.18 29.86
CA ASN A 342 0.61 -1.86 30.01
C ASN A 342 0.46 -1.42 31.48
N GLU A 343 1.23 -2.06 32.36
CA GLU A 343 1.51 -1.56 33.70
C GLU A 343 3.02 -1.47 33.90
N ARG A 344 3.57 -0.26 33.87
CA ARG A 344 4.83 0.01 34.57
C ARG A 344 4.79 1.32 35.33
N ALA A 345 4.68 1.10 36.62
CA ALA A 345 4.87 1.94 37.79
C ALA A 345 5.89 3.09 37.68
N GLU A 346 5.49 4.19 38.32
CA GLU A 346 6.32 5.18 38.99
C GLU A 346 7.31 4.52 39.97
N PHE A 347 8.57 4.96 40.02
CA PHE A 347 9.28 5.30 41.28
C PHE A 347 10.63 6.02 41.03
N SER A 348 10.71 7.24 41.59
CA SER A 348 11.85 7.99 42.16
C SER A 348 13.15 8.22 41.38
N GLN A 349 13.54 9.51 41.29
CA GLN A 349 14.59 10.03 42.17
C GLN A 349 14.46 11.54 42.42
N GLN A 350 14.48 11.89 43.70
CA GLN A 350 14.71 13.21 44.26
C GLN A 350 16.11 13.72 43.89
N GLY A 351 16.23 15.02 43.62
CA GLY A 351 17.49 15.74 43.54
C GLY A 351 17.24 17.23 43.70
N GLU A 352 17.53 17.74 44.89
CA GLU A 352 17.31 19.12 45.35
C GLU A 352 18.22 20.15 44.66
N GLY A 353 17.75 21.40 44.68
CA GLY A 353 18.56 22.63 44.58
C GLY A 353 18.33 23.39 43.28
N GLY A 354 17.87 24.64 43.24
CA GLY A 354 17.58 25.65 44.25
C GLY A 354 17.65 27.03 43.57
N GLN A 355 16.77 27.95 43.98
CA GLN A 355 16.85 29.42 43.79
C GLN A 355 16.70 29.91 42.31
N HIS A 356 16.14 31.06 41.92
CA HIS A 356 15.61 32.27 42.57
C HIS A 356 14.85 33.09 41.49
N LEU A 357 13.70 33.66 41.85
CA LEU A 357 13.05 34.94 41.45
C LEU A 357 12.99 35.48 39.99
N ASP A 358 11.75 35.93 39.68
CA ASP A 358 11.29 37.09 38.89
C ASP A 358 11.65 37.24 37.41
N TYR A 359 10.63 37.40 36.55
CA TYR A 359 10.16 38.73 36.11
C TYR A 359 8.84 38.70 35.32
N LEU A 360 8.14 39.81 35.50
CA LEU A 360 6.85 40.28 34.99
C LEU A 360 6.58 40.16 33.47
N LEU A 361 5.29 39.92 33.19
CA LEU A 361 4.42 40.60 32.22
C LEU A 361 5.03 41.72 31.36
N THR A 362 4.87 41.56 30.04
CA THR A 362 4.23 42.58 29.18
C THR A 362 3.35 41.89 28.15
#